data_AF-A0A520JJH3-F1
#
_entry.id   AF-A0A520JJH3-F1
#
_cell.length_a   1.000
_cell.length_b   1.000
_cell.length_c   1.000
_cell.angle_alpha   90.00
_cell.angle_beta   90.00
_cell.angle_gamma   90.00
#
_symmetry.space_group_name_H-M   'P 1'
#
loop_
_entity.id
_entity.type
_entity.pdbx_description
1 polymer ?
#
loop_
_entity_poly.entity_id
_entity_poly.type
_entity_poly.pdbx_seq_one_letter_code
_entity_poly.pdbx_strand_id
1 'polypeptide(L)'
;LALDDPKSLASKLGTKGSVLNDILGYPVEDHIIMIHYYRPRGDDKEAWDNIDLTGFMGQKMQLKLNFLCKDSILAAPLAIEIARCLDLAQQRGEGGVQDQMGLFFKLPQTSGGRKPVHAVPEQQAILDHWLDGKTA
;
A
#
# COMPACT_ATOMS: atom_id res chain seq x y z
N LEU A 1 -2.49 14.36 18.16
CA LEU A 1 -3.25 13.96 16.94
C LEU A 1 -3.29 12.44 16.87
N ALA A 2 -4.15 11.82 16.06
CA ALA A 2 -4.34 10.34 16.00
C ALA A 2 -3.05 9.51 15.76
N LEU A 3 -1.92 10.16 15.50
CA LEU A 3 -0.59 9.57 15.30
C LEU A 3 0.32 9.60 16.54
N ASP A 4 -0.06 10.32 17.60
CA ASP A 4 0.68 10.37 18.88
C ASP A 4 0.25 9.26 19.84
N ASP A 5 -0.79 8.49 19.48
CA ASP A 5 -1.22 7.32 20.25
C ASP A 5 -0.29 6.13 19.94
N PRO A 6 0.45 5.61 20.94
CA PRO A 6 1.34 4.46 20.77
C PRO A 6 0.64 3.23 20.15
N LYS A 7 -0.66 3.05 20.37
CA LYS A 7 -1.44 1.95 19.78
C LYS A 7 -1.66 2.13 18.27
N SER A 8 -1.89 3.37 17.84
CA SER A 8 -2.04 3.72 16.42
C SER A 8 -0.72 3.62 15.65
N LEU A 9 0.43 3.79 16.34
CA LEU A 9 1.75 3.57 15.77
C LEU A 9 2.10 2.08 15.65
N ALA A 10 1.80 1.28 16.68
CA ALA A 10 2.09 -0.16 16.71
C ALA A 10 1.37 -0.94 15.60
N SER A 11 0.09 -0.64 15.35
CA SER A 11 -0.69 -1.25 14.26
C SER A 11 -0.10 -0.94 12.87
N LYS A 12 0.55 0.23 12.71
CA LYS A 12 1.18 0.66 11.45
C LYS A 12 2.60 0.12 11.24
N LEU A 13 3.30 -0.23 12.31
CA LEU A 13 4.66 -0.76 12.26
C LEU A 13 4.69 -2.27 11.98
N GLY A 14 3.81 -3.05 12.64
CA GLY A 14 3.78 -4.50 12.47
C GLY A 14 3.33 -4.97 11.09
N THR A 15 2.61 -4.13 10.35
CA THR A 15 1.99 -4.48 9.06
C THR A 15 2.77 -4.02 7.83
N LYS A 16 3.65 -3.03 7.98
CA LYS A 16 4.48 -2.59 6.84
C LYS A 16 5.74 -3.43 6.67
N GLY A 17 6.23 -4.07 7.73
CA GLY A 17 7.44 -4.90 7.70
C GLY A 17 7.33 -6.10 6.75
N SER A 18 6.16 -6.73 6.64
CA SER A 18 5.99 -7.97 5.87
C SER A 18 5.78 -7.77 4.37
N VAL A 19 5.34 -6.58 3.95
CA VAL A 19 4.98 -6.29 2.54
C VAL A 19 6.16 -6.55 1.60
N LEU A 20 7.36 -6.10 1.96
CA LEU A 20 8.54 -6.31 1.13
C LEU A 20 8.93 -7.79 1.04
N ASN A 21 8.71 -8.56 2.11
CA ASN A 21 9.03 -9.98 2.12
C ASN A 21 8.13 -10.76 1.15
N ASP A 22 6.84 -10.42 1.11
CA ASP A 22 5.90 -11.04 0.18
C ASP A 22 6.23 -10.68 -1.27
N ILE A 23 6.67 -9.44 -1.54
CA ILE A 23 7.04 -9.00 -2.91
C ILE A 23 8.38 -9.59 -3.37
N LEU A 24 9.38 -9.64 -2.49
CA LEU A 24 10.75 -10.05 -2.85
C LEU A 24 11.00 -11.55 -2.68
N GLY A 25 10.15 -12.24 -1.91
CA GLY A 25 10.28 -13.67 -1.62
C GLY A 25 11.34 -14.03 -0.57
N TYR A 26 11.93 -13.02 0.10
CA TYR A 26 12.92 -13.20 1.17
C TYR A 26 12.76 -12.11 2.24
N PRO A 27 13.18 -12.35 3.50
CA PRO A 27 13.12 -11.34 4.55
C PRO A 27 14.05 -10.16 4.23
N VAL A 28 13.49 -8.95 4.22
CA VAL A 28 14.29 -7.72 4.16
C VAL A 28 14.74 -7.36 5.57
N GLU A 29 16.04 -7.50 5.80
CA GLU A 29 16.69 -7.07 7.03
C GLU A 29 16.63 -5.55 7.16
N ASP A 30 16.58 -5.05 8.41
CA ASP A 30 16.62 -3.62 8.73
C ASP A 30 15.58 -2.73 8.02
N HIS A 31 14.41 -3.29 7.69
CA HIS A 31 13.27 -2.51 7.20
C HIS A 31 12.67 -1.63 8.31
N ILE A 32 13.21 -0.42 8.45
CA ILE A 32 12.85 0.53 9.51
C ILE A 32 11.87 1.57 8.97
N ILE A 33 10.79 1.80 9.69
CA ILE A 33 9.79 2.83 9.38
C ILE A 33 9.64 3.75 10.58
N MET A 34 9.75 5.06 10.31
CA MET A 34 9.54 6.10 11.30
C MET A 34 8.47 7.07 10.80
N ILE A 35 7.63 7.54 11.72
CA ILE A 35 6.61 8.55 11.44
C ILE A 35 6.73 9.58 12.54
N HIS A 36 7.02 10.82 12.17
CA HIS A 36 7.11 11.94 13.09
C HIS A 36 6.07 12.98 12.73
N TYR A 37 5.32 13.44 13.73
CA TYR A 37 4.41 14.56 13.53
C TYR A 37 5.19 15.88 13.59
N TYR A 38 5.17 16.63 12.48
CA TYR A 38 5.80 17.94 12.39
C TYR A 38 4.75 19.01 12.07
N ARG A 39 4.25 19.65 13.13
CA ARG A 39 3.11 20.58 13.09
C ARG A 39 3.16 21.62 11.96
N PRO A 40 4.30 22.29 11.67
CA PRO A 40 4.33 23.34 10.64
C PRO A 40 3.96 22.87 9.23
N ARG A 41 4.12 21.59 8.92
CA ARG A 41 3.82 21.02 7.60
C ARG A 41 2.34 20.76 7.37
N GLY A 42 1.52 20.61 8.41
CA GLY A 42 0.09 20.30 8.23
C GLY A 42 -0.14 19.05 7.35
N ASP A 43 -0.81 19.23 6.22
CA ASP A 43 -1.09 18.17 5.21
C ASP A 43 0.08 17.93 4.23
N ASP A 44 1.09 18.82 4.21
CA ASP A 44 2.28 18.65 3.38
C ASP A 44 3.17 17.56 3.96
N LYS A 45 3.02 16.35 3.48
CA LYS A 45 3.85 15.22 3.87
C LYS A 45 5.18 15.25 3.14
N GLU A 46 6.19 14.79 3.86
CA GLU A 46 7.50 14.50 3.31
C GLU A 46 7.89 13.07 3.72
N ALA A 47 8.22 12.24 2.74
CA ALA A 47 8.69 10.87 2.95
C ALA A 47 10.10 10.72 2.39
N TRP A 48 11.01 10.23 3.24
CA TRP A 48 12.40 9.97 2.88
C TRP A 48 12.64 8.46 2.94
N ASP A 49 13.05 7.90 1.81
CA ASP A 49 13.36 6.49 1.70
C ASP A 49 14.83 6.33 1.29
N ASN A 50 15.59 5.56 2.08
CA ASN A 50 16.92 5.11 1.72
C ASN A 50 16.88 3.60 1.50
N ILE A 51 17.14 3.17 0.26
CA ILE A 51 17.05 1.79 -0.16
C ILE A 51 18.46 1.33 -0.51
N ASP A 52 18.99 0.42 0.30
CA ASP A 52 20.26 -0.23 0.03
C ASP A 52 20.02 -1.44 -0.88
N LEU A 53 20.80 -1.55 -1.95
CA LEU A 53 20.65 -2.63 -2.93
C LEU A 53 22.01 -3.25 -3.28
N THR A 54 21.99 -4.54 -3.59
CA THR A 54 23.18 -5.29 -4.02
C THR A 54 22.98 -5.71 -5.47
N GLY A 55 23.90 -5.28 -6.33
CA GLY A 55 23.90 -5.61 -7.75
C GLY A 55 24.84 -6.76 -8.09
N PHE A 56 25.19 -6.82 -9.37
CA PHE A 56 26.09 -7.82 -9.91
C PHE A 56 27.43 -7.87 -9.15
N MET A 57 27.98 -9.08 -8.94
CA MET A 57 29.23 -9.32 -8.19
C MET A 57 29.25 -8.72 -6.78
N GLY A 58 28.09 -8.61 -6.12
CA GLY A 58 27.99 -8.11 -4.75
C GLY A 58 28.23 -6.60 -4.62
N GLN A 59 28.20 -5.85 -5.73
CA GLN A 59 28.41 -4.41 -5.69
C GLN A 59 27.24 -3.71 -5.00
N LYS A 60 27.55 -3.06 -3.87
CA LYS A 60 26.57 -2.33 -3.07
C LYS A 60 26.28 -0.96 -3.69
N MET A 61 25.01 -0.60 -3.70
CA MET A 61 24.50 0.67 -4.20
C MET A 61 23.41 1.20 -3.27
N GLN A 62 23.03 2.46 -3.45
CA GLN A 62 21.95 3.09 -2.71
C GLN A 62 21.02 3.86 -3.66
N LEU A 63 19.72 3.79 -3.38
CA LEU A 63 18.70 4.66 -3.96
C LEU A 63 18.11 5.52 -2.83
N LYS A 64 18.10 6.84 -3.03
CA LYS A 64 17.49 7.78 -2.09
C LYS A 64 16.32 8.48 -2.76
N LEU A 65 15.16 8.45 -2.13
CA LEU A 65 13.95 9.10 -2.60
C LEU A 65 13.51 10.12 -1.54
N ASN A 66 13.18 11.33 -1.98
CA ASN A 66 12.44 12.29 -1.17
C ASN A 66 11.13 12.62 -1.88
N PHE A 67 10.02 12.28 -1.26
CA PHE A 67 8.69 12.48 -1.80
C PHE A 67 7.93 13.52 -0.96
N LEU A 68 7.78 14.71 -1.54
CA LEU A 68 6.94 15.76 -1.00
C LEU A 68 5.56 15.69 -1.66
N CYS A 69 4.51 15.57 -0.85
CA CYS A 69 3.15 15.45 -1.35
C CYS A 69 2.13 16.01 -0.35
N LYS A 70 0.88 16.09 -0.79
CA LYS A 70 -0.26 16.44 0.06
C LYS A 70 -1.08 15.18 0.28
N ASP A 71 -1.12 14.66 1.51
CA ASP A 71 -1.76 13.38 1.81
C ASP A 71 -3.25 13.42 1.42
N SER A 72 -3.94 14.53 1.68
CA SER A 72 -5.35 14.70 1.33
C SER A 72 -5.58 14.70 -0.19
N ILE A 73 -4.69 15.31 -0.97
CA ILE A 73 -4.81 15.37 -2.44
C ILE A 73 -4.56 14.00 -3.07
N LEU A 74 -3.66 13.20 -2.51
CA LEU A 74 -3.45 11.82 -2.96
C LEU A 74 -4.62 10.90 -2.55
N ALA A 75 -5.20 11.11 -1.37
CA ALA A 75 -6.25 10.23 -0.84
C ALA A 75 -7.65 10.51 -1.44
N ALA A 76 -7.98 11.78 -1.72
CA ALA A 76 -9.29 12.16 -2.24
C ALA A 76 -9.72 11.42 -3.52
N PRO A 77 -8.89 11.33 -4.58
CA PRO A 77 -9.27 10.58 -5.79
C PRO A 77 -9.43 9.08 -5.51
N LEU A 78 -8.61 8.50 -4.62
CA LEU A 78 -8.76 7.09 -4.25
C LEU A 78 -10.11 6.83 -3.59
N ALA A 79 -10.57 7.72 -2.70
CA ALA A 79 -11.88 7.59 -2.06
C ALA A 79 -13.03 7.63 -3.08
N ILE A 80 -12.93 8.48 -4.10
CA ILE A 80 -13.91 8.56 -5.19
C ILE A 80 -13.91 7.27 -6.01
N GLU A 81 -12.74 6.77 -6.39
CA GLU A 81 -12.65 5.53 -7.19
C GLU A 81 -13.10 4.30 -6.41
N ILE A 82 -12.83 4.22 -5.10
CA ILE A 82 -13.36 3.15 -4.24
C ILE A 82 -14.89 3.18 -4.26
N ALA A 83 -15.51 4.35 -4.10
CA ALA A 83 -16.97 4.47 -4.12
C ALA A 83 -17.57 4.02 -5.47
N ARG A 84 -16.96 4.42 -6.58
CA ARG A 84 -17.37 4.03 -7.94
C ARG A 84 -17.24 2.53 -8.18
N CYS A 85 -16.13 1.93 -7.74
CA CYS A 85 -15.91 0.48 -7.91
C CYS A 85 -16.87 -0.33 -7.02
N LEU A 86 -17.16 0.12 -5.80
CA LEU A 86 -18.13 -0.55 -4.92
C LEU A 86 -19.57 -0.46 -5.46
N ASP A 87 -19.95 0.67 -6.06
CA ASP A 87 -21.22 0.81 -6.77
C ASP A 87 -21.30 -0.15 -7.97
N LEU A 88 -20.24 -0.25 -8.77
CA LEU A 88 -20.17 -1.21 -9.88
C LEU A 88 -20.27 -2.67 -9.39
N ALA A 89 -19.57 -3.03 -8.32
CA ALA A 89 -19.65 -4.35 -7.70
C ALA A 89 -21.10 -4.65 -7.25
N GLN A 90 -21.75 -3.69 -6.59
CA GLN A 90 -23.15 -3.79 -6.18
C GLN A 90 -24.08 -4.01 -7.39
N GLN A 91 -23.89 -3.25 -8.48
CA GLN A 91 -24.69 -3.40 -9.72
C GLN A 91 -24.49 -4.76 -10.39
N ARG A 92 -23.30 -5.36 -10.25
CA ARG A 92 -23.00 -6.73 -10.71
C ARG A 92 -23.50 -7.82 -9.75
N GLY A 93 -24.09 -7.45 -8.62
CA GLY A 93 -24.54 -8.38 -7.59
C GLY A 93 -23.41 -8.99 -6.77
N GLU A 94 -22.20 -8.43 -6.84
CA GLU A 94 -21.05 -8.86 -6.07
C GLU A 94 -21.16 -8.35 -4.62
N GLY A 95 -20.77 -9.18 -3.66
CA GLY A 95 -20.86 -8.86 -2.23
C GLY A 95 -19.80 -9.58 -1.41
N GLY A 96 -19.65 -9.19 -0.14
CA GLY A 96 -18.55 -9.66 0.70
C GLY A 96 -17.23 -8.95 0.39
N VAL A 97 -16.11 -9.61 0.68
CA VAL A 97 -14.77 -9.06 0.43
C VAL A 97 -14.55 -8.88 -1.07
N GLN A 98 -14.19 -7.66 -1.47
CA GLN A 98 -13.91 -7.30 -2.86
C GLN A 98 -12.40 -7.43 -3.11
N ASP A 99 -11.93 -8.63 -3.46
CA ASP A 99 -10.51 -8.96 -3.59
C ASP A 99 -9.80 -8.12 -4.68
N GLN A 100 -10.53 -7.71 -5.71
CA GLN A 100 -10.07 -6.85 -6.79
C GLN A 100 -9.70 -5.43 -6.35
N MET A 101 -10.18 -5.01 -5.16
CA MET A 101 -9.93 -3.67 -4.64
C MET A 101 -8.56 -3.54 -3.97
N GLY A 102 -7.70 -4.56 -4.06
CA GLY A 102 -6.45 -4.60 -3.32
C GLY A 102 -5.53 -3.40 -3.56
N LEU A 103 -5.53 -2.87 -4.80
CA LEU A 103 -4.73 -1.72 -5.23
C LEU A 103 -4.94 -0.46 -4.37
N PHE A 104 -6.14 -0.27 -3.81
CA PHE A 104 -6.49 0.93 -3.06
C PHE A 104 -6.04 0.91 -1.60
N PHE A 105 -5.59 -0.25 -1.10
CA PHE A 105 -5.35 -0.46 0.33
C PHE A 105 -3.93 -0.93 0.63
N LYS A 106 -3.36 -0.40 1.72
CA LYS A 106 -2.05 -0.84 2.23
C LYS A 106 -2.07 -2.30 2.68
N LEU A 107 -3.22 -2.75 3.19
CA LEU A 107 -3.45 -4.09 3.70
C LEU A 107 -4.78 -4.58 3.15
N PRO A 108 -4.77 -5.11 1.92
CA PRO A 108 -6.00 -5.54 1.29
C PRO A 108 -6.55 -6.76 2.01
N GLN A 109 -7.88 -6.80 2.14
CA GLN A 109 -8.58 -7.98 2.62
C GLN A 109 -8.70 -9.00 1.50
N THR A 110 -8.74 -10.27 1.86
CA THR A 110 -8.86 -11.39 0.93
C THR A 110 -9.98 -12.33 1.36
N SER A 111 -10.77 -12.79 0.40
CA SER A 111 -11.74 -13.85 0.61
C SER A 111 -11.04 -15.21 0.80
N GLY A 112 -11.69 -16.11 1.56
CA GLY A 112 -11.23 -17.49 1.72
C GLY A 112 -9.90 -17.69 2.44
N GLY A 113 -9.40 -16.67 3.17
CA GLY A 113 -8.15 -16.76 3.93
C GLY A 113 -6.88 -16.78 3.07
N ARG A 114 -6.99 -16.39 1.79
CA ARG A 114 -5.83 -16.26 0.89
C ARG A 114 -4.87 -15.19 1.41
N LYS A 115 -3.58 -15.31 1.09
CA LYS A 115 -2.64 -14.22 1.39
C LYS A 115 -2.92 -13.01 0.49
N PRO A 116 -2.86 -11.78 1.01
CA PRO A 116 -2.96 -10.58 0.20
C PRO A 116 -1.79 -10.49 -0.80
N VAL A 117 -2.10 -10.06 -2.02
CA VAL A 117 -1.10 -9.63 -3.00
C VAL A 117 -0.74 -8.18 -2.69
N HIS A 118 0.55 -7.85 -2.62
CA HIS A 118 1.03 -6.49 -2.32
C HIS A 118 1.78 -5.81 -3.48
N ALA A 119 2.16 -6.55 -4.51
CA ALA A 119 2.83 -5.99 -5.67
C ALA A 119 1.85 -5.16 -6.50
N VAL A 120 2.12 -3.85 -6.64
CA VAL A 120 1.26 -2.90 -7.36
C VAL A 120 0.93 -3.36 -8.79
N PRO A 121 1.88 -3.86 -9.62
CA PRO A 121 1.56 -4.31 -10.97
C PRO A 121 0.58 -5.49 -11.01
N GLU A 122 0.67 -6.42 -10.05
CA GLU A 122 -0.23 -7.56 -9.96
C GLU A 122 -1.63 -7.13 -9.51
N GLN A 123 -1.70 -6.26 -8.50
CA GLN A 123 -2.97 -5.68 -8.04
C GLN A 123 -3.66 -4.89 -9.16
N GLN A 124 -2.90 -4.14 -9.98
CA GLN A 124 -3.43 -3.44 -11.15
C GLN A 124 -4.01 -4.42 -12.16
N ALA A 125 -3.28 -5.50 -12.48
CA ALA A 125 -3.77 -6.52 -13.42
C ALA A 125 -5.06 -7.21 -12.93
N ILE A 126 -5.16 -7.48 -11.62
CA ILE A 126 -6.39 -8.03 -11.00
C ILE A 126 -7.56 -7.05 -11.17
N LEU A 127 -7.33 -5.77 -10.88
CA LEU A 127 -8.35 -4.73 -11.02
C LEU A 127 -8.80 -4.59 -12.49
N ASP A 128 -7.85 -4.49 -13.42
CA ASP A 128 -8.13 -4.33 -14.86
C ASP A 128 -8.93 -5.51 -15.41
N HIS A 129 -8.56 -6.73 -15.04
CA HIS A 129 -9.26 -7.94 -15.46
C HIS A 129 -10.71 -7.96 -14.96
N TRP A 130 -10.93 -7.57 -13.70
CA TRP A 130 -12.28 -7.42 -13.15
C TRP A 130 -13.08 -6.30 -13.85
N LEU A 131 -12.46 -5.16 -14.13
CA LEU A 131 -13.11 -4.05 -14.85
C LEU A 131 -13.55 -4.47 -16.26
N ASP A 132 -12.72 -5.23 -16.96
CA ASP A 132 -12.98 -5.84 -18.27
C ASP A 132 -14.14 -6.85 -18.27
N GLY A 133 -14.66 -7.23 -17.10
CA GLY A 133 -15.71 -8.25 -16.97
C GLY A 133 -15.20 -9.66 -17.28
N LYS A 134 -13.88 -9.85 -17.32
CA LYS A 134 -13.27 -11.17 -17.35
C LYS A 134 -13.14 -11.60 -15.89
N THR A 135 -13.73 -12.72 -15.51
CA THR A 135 -13.50 -13.29 -14.18
C THR A 135 -12.06 -13.79 -14.10
N ALA A 136 -11.33 -13.40 -13.06
CA ALA A 136 -9.97 -13.89 -12.77
C ALA A 136 -10.01 -15.38 -12.42
#